data_AF-A0A935WL55-F1
#
_entry.id   AF-A0A935WL55-F1
#
_cell.length_a   1.000
_cell.length_b   1.000
_cell.length_c   1.000
_cell.angle_alpha   90.00
_cell.angle_beta   90.00
_cell.angle_gamma   90.00
#
_symmetry.space_group_name_H-M   'P 1'
#
loop_
_entity.id
_entity.type
_entity.pdbx_description
1 polymer ?
#
loop_
_entity_poly.entity_id
_entity_poly.type
_entity_poly.pdbx_seq_one_letter_code
_entity_poly.pdbx_strand_id
1 'polypeptide(L)' 'MNLPLPNPIVVEVRDAGGRVVAGATVVFTPPLGSSVTPESTVTDASGRVATTWT' A
#
# COMPACT_ATOMS: atom_id res chain seq x y z
N MET A 1 -6.13 -21.33 8.47
CA MET A 1 -5.12 -20.54 7.73
C MET A 1 -5.89 -19.48 6.95
N ASN A 2 -5.60 -18.20 7.18
CA ASN A 2 -6.09 -17.16 6.28
C ASN A 2 -5.26 -17.23 4.99
N LEU A 3 -5.90 -17.14 3.83
CA LEU A 3 -5.21 -17.05 2.54
C LEU A 3 -5.10 -15.57 2.15
N PRO A 4 -3.98 -15.16 1.51
CA PRO A 4 -3.86 -13.82 0.98
C PRO A 4 -4.95 -13.54 -0.06
N LEU A 5 -5.35 -12.27 -0.16
CA LEU A 5 -6.23 -11.82 -1.24
C LEU A 5 -5.62 -12.20 -2.60
N PRO A 6 -6.45 -12.60 -3.60
CA PRO A 6 -5.96 -13.01 -4.91
C PRO A 6 -5.15 -11.91 -5.63
N ASN A 7 -5.47 -10.64 -5.34
CA ASN A 7 -4.79 -9.48 -5.88
C ASN A 7 -4.21 -8.63 -4.73
N PRO A 8 -3.02 -8.04 -4.92
CA PRO A 8 -2.48 -7.08 -3.96
C PRO A 8 -3.34 -5.81 -3.94
N ILE A 9 -3.32 -5.12 -2.79
CA ILE A 9 -3.89 -3.78 -2.67
C ILE A 9 -2.87 -2.80 -3.21
N VAL A 10 -3.31 -1.93 -4.12
CA VAL A 10 -2.47 -0.86 -4.70
C VAL A 10 -3.03 0.50 -4.27
N VAL A 11 -2.17 1.35 -3.73
CA VAL A 11 -2.48 2.73 -3.33
C VAL A 11 -1.70 3.69 -4.22
N GLU A 12 -2.33 4.79 -4.62
CA GLU A 12 -1.69 5.89 -5.34
C GLU A 12 -1.74 7.16 -4.47
N VAL A 13 -0.59 7.79 -4.22
CA VAL A 13 -0.48 9.01 -3.44
C VAL A 13 -0.42 10.21 -4.37
N ARG A 14 -1.29 11.20 -4.12
CA ARG A 14 -1.35 12.47 -4.85
C ARG A 14 -1.29 13.67 -3.92
N ASP A 15 -0.71 14.76 -4.40
CA ASP A 15 -0.74 16.05 -3.71
C ASP A 15 -2.08 16.79 -3.90
N ALA A 16 -2.24 17.96 -3.26
CA ALA A 16 -3.44 18.79 -3.38
C ALA A 16 -3.70 19.31 -4.82
N GLY A 17 -2.67 19.31 -5.67
CA GLY A 17 -2.77 19.66 -7.10
C GLY A 17 -3.08 18.46 -7.99
N GLY A 18 -3.27 17.27 -7.43
CA GLY A 18 -3.57 16.04 -8.17
C GLY A 18 -2.37 15.37 -8.83
N ARG A 19 -1.13 15.82 -8.54
CA ARG A 19 0.11 15.20 -9.07
C ARG A 19 0.50 14.02 -8.21
N VAL A 20 1.02 12.98 -8.86
CA VAL A 20 1.55 11.79 -8.16
C VAL A 20 2.78 12.16 -7.33
N VAL A 21 2.91 11.54 -6.16
CA VAL A 21 4.03 11.77 -5.24
C VAL A 21 4.87 10.51 -5.14
N ALA A 22 6.09 10.56 -5.68
CA ALA A 22 7.09 9.50 -5.54
C ALA A 22 7.86 9.63 -4.21
N GLY A 23 8.28 8.51 -3.63
CA GLY A 23 9.04 8.48 -2.39
C GLY A 23 8.23 8.79 -1.12
N ALA A 24 6.90 8.84 -1.21
CA ALA A 24 6.04 9.03 -0.05
C ALA A 24 5.98 7.73 0.77
N THR A 25 6.27 7.81 2.06
CA THR A 25 6.11 6.66 2.97
C THR A 25 4.63 6.38 3.20
N VAL A 26 4.22 5.14 2.93
CA VAL A 26 2.89 4.62 3.22
C VAL A 26 3.02 3.56 4.31
N VAL A 27 2.10 3.59 5.28
CA VAL A 27 1.98 2.61 6.36
C VAL A 27 0.61 1.97 6.26
N PHE A 28 0.59 0.63 6.24
CA PHE A 28 -0.63 -0.17 6.18
C PHE A 28 -0.95 -0.74 7.56
N THR A 29 -2.14 -0.46 8.08
CA THR A 29 -2.60 -0.95 9.38
C THR A 29 -3.77 -1.91 9.20
N PRO A 30 -3.55 -3.23 9.23
CA PRO A 30 -4.63 -4.21 9.14
C PRO A 30 -5.43 -4.28 10.46
N PRO A 31 -6.71 -4.71 10.40
CA PRO A 31 -7.48 -5.04 11.58
C PRO A 31 -6.92 -6.28 12.28
N LEU A 32 -7.31 -6.48 13.54
CA LEU A 32 -6.93 -7.66 14.32
C LEU A 32 -7.33 -8.95 13.60
N GLY A 33 -6.40 -9.91 13.55
CA GLY A 33 -6.61 -11.19 12.85
C GLY A 33 -6.23 -11.18 11.37
N SER A 34 -5.76 -10.05 10.84
CA SER A 34 -5.19 -9.93 9.50
C SER A 34 -3.73 -9.48 9.54
N SER A 35 -3.04 -9.64 8.42
CA SER A 35 -1.66 -9.19 8.22
C SER A 35 -1.50 -8.55 6.85
N VAL A 36 -0.53 -7.66 6.72
CA VAL A 36 -0.15 -7.04 5.45
C VAL A 36 1.34 -7.18 5.23
N THR A 37 1.78 -7.30 3.98
CA THR A 37 3.21 -7.39 3.66
C THR A 37 3.49 -6.74 2.31
N PRO A 38 4.35 -5.70 2.25
CA PRO A 38 4.99 -5.03 3.38
C PRO A 38 4.02 -4.17 4.21
N GLU A 39 4.31 -3.97 5.51
CA GLU A 39 3.56 -3.06 6.40
C GLU A 39 3.89 -1.58 6.14
N SER A 40 5.10 -1.28 5.70
CA SER A 40 5.49 0.06 5.27
C SER A 40 6.44 0.00 4.10
N THR A 41 6.24 0.88 3.13
CA THR A 41 7.15 1.08 2.02
C THR A 41 6.89 2.44 1.38
N VAL A 42 7.69 2.81 0.38
CA VAL A 42 7.61 4.09 -0.32
C VAL A 42 6.95 3.95 -1.68
N THR A 43 6.26 5.00 -2.13
CA THR A 43 5.70 5.04 -3.47
C THR A 43 6.78 5.10 -4.56
N ASP A 44 6.51 4.43 -5.68
CA ASP A 44 7.36 4.44 -6.88
C ASP A 44 7.25 5.76 -7.68
N ALA A 45 7.93 5.83 -8.83
CA ALA A 45 7.91 7.00 -9.71
C ALA A 45 6.51 7.35 -10.28
N SER A 46 5.57 6.40 -10.24
CA SER A 46 4.17 6.62 -10.59
C SER A 46 3.29 6.99 -9.38
N GLY A 47 3.90 7.21 -8.22
CA GLY A 47 3.21 7.50 -6.97
C GLY A 47 2.47 6.29 -6.39
N ARG A 48 2.81 5.07 -6.80
CA ARG A 48 2.10 3.86 -6.40
C ARG A 48 2.89 2.98 -5.45
N VAL A 49 2.16 2.26 -4.62
CA VAL A 49 2.67 1.28 -3.68
C VAL A 49 1.71 0.10 -3.59
N ALA A 50 2.24 -1.10 -3.36
CA ALA A 50 1.44 -2.32 -3.22
C ALA A 50 1.72 -3.05 -1.90
N THR A 51 0.70 -3.71 -1.36
CA THR A 51 0.81 -4.65 -0.23
C THR A 51 -0.08 -5.87 -0.45
N THR A 52 0.35 -7.03 0.01
CA THR A 52 -0.46 -8.25 0.06
C THR A 52 -1.18 -8.29 1.40
N TRP A 53 -2.48 -8.56 1.39
CA TRP A 53 -3.31 -8.68 2.60
C TRP A 53 -3.69 -10.13 2.84
N THR A 54 -3.55 -10.60 4.08
CA THR A 54 -3.94 -11.96 4.51
C THR A 54 -4.86 -11.88 5.71
#